data_AF-G5A956-F1
#
_entry.id   AF-G5A956-F1
#
_cell.length_a   1.000
_cell.length_b   1.000
_cell.length_c   1.000
_cell.angle_alpha   90.00
_cell.angle_beta   90.00
_cell.angle_gamma   90.00
#
_symmetry.space_group_name_H-M   'P 1'
#
loop_
_entity.id
_entity.type
_entity.pdbx_description
1 polymer ?
#
loop_
_entity_poly.entity_id
_entity_poly.type
_entity_poly.pdbx_seq_one_letter_code
_entity_poly.pdbx_strand_id
1 'polypeptide(L)'
;PDYAFCPVPGIIPETQFPAGGVTVIAEIMRNEQWPSAHAKVQMYRQLDGVEYIFCLKTSPAMDSWPYELYDVGNNNPVYPDGAEQHSFDINETDVPVNDQHLVRFDSRRDLGLPQGALLPADVPDEIAIDLVALAKRARLMARLRGEHVAA
;
A
#
# COMPACT_ATOMS: atom_id res chain seq x y z
N PRO A 1 2.95 3.05 11.33
CA PRO A 1 2.37 2.14 10.35
C PRO A 1 1.34 1.25 11.00
N ASP A 2 0.15 1.21 10.41
CA ASP A 2 -0.84 0.18 10.74
C ASP A 2 -0.30 -1.19 10.32
N TYR A 3 0.40 -1.25 9.18
CA TYR A 3 1.07 -2.45 8.70
C TYR A 3 2.43 -2.15 8.07
N ALA A 4 3.35 -3.10 8.19
CA ALA A 4 4.66 -3.05 7.58
C ALA A 4 5.05 -4.46 7.10
N PHE A 5 5.67 -4.55 5.92
CA PHE A 5 6.27 -5.78 5.43
C PHE A 5 7.79 -5.71 5.62
N CYS A 6 8.33 -6.71 6.33
CA CYS A 6 9.75 -6.86 6.56
C CYS A 6 10.20 -8.18 5.91
N PRO A 7 10.97 -8.16 4.82
CA PRO A 7 11.53 -9.38 4.28
C PRO A 7 12.48 -10.01 5.31
N VAL A 8 12.35 -11.31 5.54
CA VAL A 8 13.19 -12.02 6.52
C VAL A 8 14.56 -12.31 5.89
N PRO A 9 15.65 -11.70 6.40
CA PRO A 9 16.98 -11.94 5.86
C PRO A 9 17.38 -13.40 6.03
N GLY A 10 18.00 -13.99 5.00
CA GLY A 10 18.57 -15.34 5.07
C GLY A 10 17.60 -16.49 4.76
N ILE A 11 16.29 -16.21 4.59
CA ILE A 11 15.36 -17.19 3.99
C ILE A 11 15.42 -17.11 2.46
N ILE A 12 15.63 -15.92 1.91
CA ILE A 12 15.80 -15.69 0.48
C ILE A 12 17.28 -15.36 0.23
N PRO A 13 18.00 -16.18 -0.57
CA PRO A 13 19.37 -15.85 -0.97
C PRO A 13 19.42 -14.48 -1.65
N GLU A 14 20.52 -13.75 -1.47
CA GLU A 14 20.80 -12.47 -2.14
C GLU A 14 19.99 -11.24 -1.68
N THR A 15 19.17 -11.33 -0.63
CA THR A 15 18.58 -10.14 0.00
C THR A 15 19.67 -9.18 0.47
N GLN A 16 19.68 -7.95 -0.05
CA GLN A 16 20.68 -6.93 0.31
C GLN A 16 20.25 -6.05 1.49
N PHE A 17 19.16 -6.43 2.16
CA PHE A 17 18.50 -5.58 3.13
C PHE A 17 19.13 -5.67 4.52
N PRO A 18 19.20 -4.54 5.25
CA PRO A 18 19.59 -4.56 6.65
C PRO A 18 18.61 -5.47 7.41
N ALA A 19 19.15 -6.28 8.33
CA ALA A 19 18.33 -7.21 9.08
C ALA A 19 17.25 -6.47 9.88
N GLY A 20 15.97 -6.76 9.59
CA GLY A 20 14.83 -6.07 10.19
C GLY A 20 14.37 -4.80 9.46
N GLY A 21 14.87 -4.53 8.25
CA GLY A 21 14.39 -3.45 7.39
C GLY A 21 12.94 -3.65 6.92
N VAL A 22 12.27 -2.55 6.60
CA VAL A 22 10.89 -2.52 6.10
C VAL A 22 10.92 -2.11 4.64
N THR A 23 10.29 -2.88 3.75
CA THR A 23 10.19 -2.56 2.31
C THR A 23 8.87 -1.89 1.96
N VAL A 24 7.77 -2.34 2.56
CA VAL A 24 6.43 -1.78 2.33
C VAL A 24 5.84 -1.28 3.64
N ILE A 25 5.35 -0.05 3.64
CA ILE A 25 4.57 0.50 4.74
C ILE A 25 3.14 0.78 4.26
N ALA A 26 2.14 0.37 5.03
CA ALA A 26 0.76 0.73 4.80
C ALA A 26 0.16 1.51 6.00
N GLU A 27 -0.50 2.62 5.68
CA GLU A 27 -1.27 3.46 6.60
C GLU A 27 -2.74 3.49 6.17
N ILE A 28 -3.64 3.12 7.07
CA ILE A 28 -5.07 2.97 6.83
C ILE A 28 -5.85 3.98 7.69
N MET A 29 -6.37 5.01 7.06
CA MET A 29 -7.01 6.12 7.74
C MET A 29 -8.52 6.09 7.58
N ARG A 30 -9.25 6.25 8.68
CA ARG A 30 -10.71 6.47 8.64
C ARG A 30 -11.14 7.83 9.14
N ASN A 31 -10.53 8.28 10.23
CA ASN A 31 -10.82 9.57 10.86
C ASN A 31 -9.62 10.53 10.86
N GLU A 32 -8.46 10.08 10.37
CA GLU A 32 -7.26 10.92 10.27
C GLU A 32 -7.33 11.82 9.04
N GLN A 33 -6.70 13.00 9.10
CA GLN A 33 -6.60 13.92 7.98
C GLN A 33 -5.31 13.66 7.20
N TRP A 34 -5.32 13.90 5.88
CA TRP A 34 -4.15 13.72 5.00
C TRP A 34 -2.85 14.36 5.52
N PRO A 35 -2.85 15.58 6.11
CA PRO A 35 -1.64 16.15 6.68
C PRO A 35 -0.96 15.28 7.75
N SER A 36 -1.72 14.50 8.52
CA SER A 36 -1.16 13.55 9.49
C SER A 36 -0.47 12.38 8.80
N ALA A 37 -1.06 11.87 7.71
CA ALA A 37 -0.47 10.83 6.86
C ALA A 37 0.83 11.33 6.22
N HIS A 38 0.79 12.53 5.64
CA HIS A 38 1.92 13.18 4.99
C HIS A 38 3.11 13.36 5.95
N ALA A 39 2.85 13.75 7.20
CA ALA A 39 3.89 13.82 8.23
C ALA A 39 4.53 12.44 8.51
N LYS A 40 3.72 11.38 8.56
CA LYS A 40 4.22 10.00 8.72
C LYS A 40 5.03 9.56 7.49
N VAL A 41 4.55 9.84 6.27
CA VAL A 41 5.26 9.54 5.01
C VAL A 41 6.65 10.19 5.00
N GLN A 42 6.75 11.46 5.36
CA GLN A 42 8.04 12.15 5.46
C GLN A 42 9.02 11.44 6.40
N MET A 43 8.53 10.97 7.55
CA MET A 43 9.33 10.21 8.51
C MET A 43 9.71 8.82 7.95
N TYR A 44 8.79 8.11 7.33
CA TYR A 44 9.03 6.76 6.79
C TYR A 44 10.05 6.74 5.67
N ARG A 45 10.13 7.79 4.84
CA ARG A 45 11.15 7.92 3.80
C ARG A 45 12.58 8.04 4.34
N GLN A 46 12.74 8.32 5.63
CA GLN A 46 14.07 8.35 6.27
C GLN A 46 14.49 6.96 6.78
N LEU A 47 13.62 5.96 6.69
CA LEU A 47 13.94 4.58 7.08
C LEU A 47 14.67 3.88 5.94
N ASP A 48 15.75 3.19 6.29
CA ASP A 48 16.52 2.42 5.32
C ASP A 48 15.70 1.25 4.75
N GLY A 49 15.71 1.14 3.43
CA GLY A 49 15.08 0.04 2.70
C GLY A 49 13.61 0.25 2.34
N VAL A 50 12.97 1.36 2.73
CA VAL A 50 11.57 1.58 2.32
C VAL A 50 11.50 1.75 0.80
N GLU A 51 10.81 0.81 0.15
CA GLU A 51 10.58 0.79 -1.29
C GLU A 51 9.24 1.45 -1.64
N TYR A 52 8.21 1.17 -0.83
CA TYR A 52 6.86 1.65 -1.03
C TYR A 52 6.21 2.15 0.27
N ILE A 53 5.45 3.23 0.15
CA ILE A 53 4.53 3.67 1.21
C ILE A 53 3.14 3.80 0.58
N PHE A 54 2.19 3.03 1.10
CA PHE A 54 0.80 3.03 0.65
C PHE A 54 -0.09 3.66 1.73
N CYS A 55 -0.77 4.74 1.38
CA CYS A 55 -1.71 5.42 2.26
C CYS A 55 -3.12 5.26 1.70
N LEU A 56 -3.97 4.52 2.40
CA LEU A 56 -5.38 4.35 2.05
C LEU A 56 -6.23 5.09 3.07
N LYS A 57 -7.12 5.95 2.59
CA LYS A 57 -8.13 6.58 3.42
C LYS A 57 -9.52 6.11 3.01
N THR A 58 -10.39 5.96 4.00
CA THR A 58 -11.81 5.67 3.81
C THR A 58 -12.63 6.77 4.49
N SER A 59 -13.73 7.17 3.87
CA SER A 59 -14.74 8.00 4.56
C SER A 59 -15.31 7.24 5.77
N PRO A 60 -15.90 7.94 6.76
CA PRO A 60 -16.58 7.28 7.88
C PRO A 60 -17.69 6.31 7.44
N ALA A 61 -18.43 6.69 6.39
CA ALA A 61 -19.48 5.89 5.77
C ALA A 61 -18.94 4.76 4.86
N MET A 62 -17.63 4.71 4.61
CA MET A 62 -16.97 3.73 3.74
C MET A 62 -17.50 3.70 2.30
N ASP A 63 -17.99 4.83 1.82
CA ASP A 63 -18.43 5.04 0.44
C ASP A 63 -17.34 5.62 -0.46
N SER A 64 -16.35 6.33 0.10
CA SER A 64 -15.28 6.99 -0.65
C SER A 64 -13.90 6.54 -0.14
N TRP A 65 -13.01 6.20 -1.07
CA TRP A 65 -11.74 5.53 -0.82
C TRP A 65 -10.57 6.18 -1.59
N PRO A 66 -10.09 7.35 -1.16
CA PRO A 66 -8.88 7.94 -1.72
C PRO A 66 -7.62 7.22 -1.23
N TYR A 67 -6.62 7.07 -2.11
CA TYR A 67 -5.30 6.55 -1.77
C TYR A 67 -4.16 7.35 -2.39
N GLU A 68 -3.00 7.24 -1.76
CA GLU A 68 -1.72 7.73 -2.28
C GLU A 68 -0.71 6.57 -2.23
N LEU A 69 -0.02 6.27 -3.34
CA LEU A 69 1.10 5.34 -3.39
C LEU A 69 2.39 6.11 -3.69
N TYR A 70 3.37 5.94 -2.80
CA TYR A 70 4.70 6.52 -2.93
C TYR A 70 5.69 5.42 -3.31
N ASP A 71 6.32 5.57 -4.49
CA ASP A 71 7.46 4.77 -4.91
C ASP A 71 8.76 5.45 -4.45
N VAL A 72 9.34 4.93 -3.37
CA VAL A 72 10.47 5.53 -2.64
C VAL A 72 11.82 5.04 -3.18
N GLY A 73 11.97 3.73 -3.37
CA GLY A 73 13.27 3.13 -3.71
C GLY A 73 13.76 3.35 -5.14
N ASN A 74 12.93 3.93 -6.03
CA ASN A 74 13.33 4.26 -7.40
C ASN A 74 14.18 5.55 -7.49
N ASN A 75 15.19 5.72 -6.62
CA ASN A 75 16.02 6.93 -6.51
C ASN A 75 15.20 8.24 -6.46
N ASN A 76 14.01 8.20 -5.86
CA ASN A 76 13.03 9.26 -6.02
C ASN A 76 13.32 10.41 -5.04
N PRO A 77 13.70 11.61 -5.49
CA PRO A 77 14.78 12.33 -4.80
C PRO A 77 14.37 13.12 -3.55
N VAL A 78 13.16 13.67 -3.44
CA VAL A 78 12.78 14.55 -2.32
C VAL A 78 11.25 14.60 -2.20
N TYR A 79 10.72 14.51 -0.97
CA TYR A 79 9.31 14.79 -0.68
C TYR A 79 9.03 16.31 -0.72
N PRO A 80 7.91 16.79 -1.29
CA PRO A 80 6.85 16.01 -1.93
C PRO A 80 7.22 15.59 -3.36
N ASP A 81 6.86 14.36 -3.73
CA ASP A 81 6.98 13.80 -5.07
C ASP A 81 5.60 13.57 -5.71
N GLY A 82 5.61 13.12 -6.97
CA GLY A 82 4.39 12.76 -7.72
C GLY A 82 3.85 11.41 -7.30
N ALA A 83 3.39 11.28 -6.04
CA ALA A 83 2.67 10.12 -5.58
C ALA A 83 1.53 9.79 -6.55
N GLU A 84 1.29 8.51 -6.78
CA GLU A 84 0.09 8.08 -7.50
C GLU A 84 -1.11 8.36 -6.60
N GLN A 85 -2.03 9.21 -7.04
CA GLN A 85 -3.19 9.62 -6.26
C GLN A 85 -4.47 9.28 -7.01
N HIS A 86 -5.33 8.49 -6.38
CA HIS A 86 -6.64 8.15 -6.91
C HIS A 86 -7.69 8.17 -5.82
N SER A 87 -8.94 8.29 -6.24
CA SER A 87 -10.09 8.18 -5.37
C SER A 87 -11.21 7.52 -6.14
N PHE A 88 -11.93 6.63 -5.46
CA PHE A 88 -13.08 5.96 -6.02
C PHE A 88 -14.18 5.86 -4.97
N ASP A 89 -15.42 5.87 -5.45
CA ASP A 89 -16.59 5.66 -4.63
C ASP A 89 -17.14 4.25 -4.88
N ILE A 90 -17.56 3.56 -3.81
CA ILE A 90 -18.13 2.21 -3.88
C ILE A 90 -19.65 2.17 -3.68
N ASN A 91 -20.33 3.25 -4.08
CA ASN A 91 -21.78 3.38 -4.08
C ASN A 91 -22.43 2.46 -5.14
N GLU A 92 -22.41 1.17 -4.82
CA GLU A 92 -23.23 0.07 -5.29
C GLU A 92 -23.10 -0.42 -6.75
N THR A 93 -22.93 -1.74 -6.83
CA THR A 93 -22.93 -2.65 -7.99
C THR A 93 -21.70 -2.66 -8.89
N ASP A 94 -21.37 -1.59 -9.62
CA ASP A 94 -20.39 -1.69 -10.73
C ASP A 94 -19.33 -0.58 -10.71
N VAL A 95 -18.43 -0.60 -9.73
CA VAL A 95 -17.16 0.12 -9.90
C VAL A 95 -16.35 -0.64 -10.94
N PRO A 96 -16.06 -0.06 -12.13
CA PRO A 96 -15.26 -0.75 -13.12
C PRO A 96 -13.89 -1.00 -12.53
N VAL A 97 -13.46 -2.27 -12.52
CA VAL A 97 -12.06 -2.60 -12.24
C VAL A 97 -11.26 -2.05 -13.41
N ASN A 98 -10.54 -0.97 -13.18
CA ASN A 98 -9.61 -0.37 -14.10
C ASN A 98 -8.24 -0.30 -13.41
N ASP A 99 -7.18 0.02 -14.16
CA ASP A 99 -5.82 -0.01 -13.60
C ASP A 99 -5.63 0.95 -12.41
N GLN A 100 -6.45 2.00 -12.28
CA GLN A 100 -6.41 2.96 -11.16
C GLN A 100 -6.97 2.38 -9.84
N HIS A 101 -7.53 1.18 -9.87
CA HIS A 101 -8.00 0.46 -8.68
C HIS A 101 -7.09 -0.70 -8.29
N LEU A 102 -6.03 -0.94 -9.08
CA LEU A 102 -5.04 -1.98 -8.86
C LEU A 102 -3.74 -1.34 -8.38
N VAL A 103 -3.45 -1.50 -7.09
CA VAL A 103 -2.16 -1.06 -6.54
C VAL A 103 -1.16 -2.18 -6.78
N ARG A 104 -0.08 -1.85 -7.49
CA ARG A 104 0.91 -2.81 -7.96
C ARG A 104 2.25 -2.60 -7.24
N PHE A 105 2.86 -3.70 -6.83
CA PHE A 105 4.15 -3.72 -6.16
C PHE A 105 5.09 -4.68 -6.88
N ASP A 106 6.34 -4.26 -7.14
CA ASP A 106 7.36 -5.15 -7.68
C ASP A 106 7.83 -6.11 -6.59
N SER A 107 7.66 -7.41 -6.82
CA SER A 107 7.97 -8.43 -5.81
C SER A 107 9.45 -8.48 -5.45
N ARG A 108 10.37 -8.11 -6.36
CA ARG A 108 11.79 -8.07 -6.02
C ARG A 108 12.05 -6.96 -5.01
N ARG A 109 11.44 -5.80 -5.23
CA ARG A 109 11.56 -4.66 -4.31
C ARG A 109 10.91 -4.97 -2.96
N ASP A 110 9.71 -5.53 -2.96
CA ASP A 110 9.04 -5.98 -1.73
C ASP A 110 9.90 -6.97 -0.94
N LEU A 111 10.55 -7.91 -1.61
CA LEU A 111 11.44 -8.90 -0.99
C LEU A 111 12.84 -8.38 -0.69
N GLY A 112 13.15 -7.13 -1.06
CA GLY A 112 14.46 -6.54 -0.86
C GLY A 112 15.58 -7.17 -1.70
N LEU A 113 15.23 -7.63 -2.89
CA LEU A 113 16.12 -8.23 -3.86
C LEU A 113 16.69 -7.17 -4.82
N PRO A 114 17.91 -7.37 -5.32
CA PRO A 114 18.47 -6.53 -6.37
C PRO A 114 17.62 -6.53 -7.64
N GLN A 115 17.71 -5.45 -8.41
CA GLN A 115 17.09 -5.41 -9.73
C GLN A 115 17.64 -6.54 -10.62
N GLY A 116 16.74 -7.30 -11.23
CA GLY A 116 17.10 -8.44 -12.09
C GLY A 116 17.47 -9.73 -11.35
N ALA A 117 17.46 -9.74 -10.01
CA ALA A 117 17.57 -10.98 -9.24
C ALA A 117 16.44 -11.95 -9.61
N LEU A 118 16.71 -13.24 -9.52
CA LEU A 118 15.69 -14.26 -9.74
C LEU A 118 14.72 -14.26 -8.55
N LEU A 119 13.43 -14.26 -8.85
CA LEU A 119 12.41 -14.47 -7.85
C LEU A 119 12.34 -15.95 -7.47
N PRO A 120 11.92 -16.27 -6.22
CA PRO A 120 11.56 -17.64 -5.86
C PRO A 120 10.51 -18.21 -6.82
N ALA A 121 10.54 -19.53 -7.05
CA ALA A 121 9.82 -20.20 -8.14
C ALA A 121 8.29 -19.99 -8.17
N ASP A 122 7.69 -19.56 -7.05
CA ASP A 122 6.25 -19.34 -6.90
C ASP A 122 5.87 -17.87 -6.64
N VAL A 123 6.84 -16.96 -6.68
CA VAL A 123 6.60 -15.53 -6.48
C VAL A 123 6.42 -14.86 -7.84
N PRO A 124 5.27 -14.21 -8.10
CA PRO A 124 5.06 -13.48 -9.35
C PRO A 124 5.98 -12.27 -9.42
N ASP A 125 6.23 -11.75 -10.62
CA ASP A 125 7.03 -10.52 -10.80
C ASP A 125 6.40 -9.31 -10.08
N GLU A 126 5.08 -9.29 -9.97
CA GLU A 126 4.31 -8.20 -9.39
C GLU A 126 3.17 -8.73 -8.53
N ILE A 127 2.91 -8.05 -7.42
CA ILE A 127 1.73 -8.25 -6.58
C ILE A 127 0.76 -7.10 -6.85
N ALA A 128 -0.47 -7.44 -7.24
CA ALA A 128 -1.53 -6.47 -7.48
C ALA A 128 -2.64 -6.61 -6.42
N ILE A 129 -3.02 -5.50 -5.80
CA ILE A 129 -4.11 -5.41 -4.83
C ILE A 129 -5.30 -4.69 -5.48
N ASP A 130 -6.42 -5.39 -5.60
CA ASP A 130 -7.71 -4.81 -6.00
C ASP A 130 -8.35 -4.07 -4.82
N LEU A 131 -8.28 -2.73 -4.88
CA LEU A 131 -8.84 -1.88 -3.84
C LEU A 131 -10.36 -1.86 -3.82
N VAL A 132 -11.02 -2.13 -4.95
CA VAL A 132 -12.49 -2.24 -5.00
C VAL A 132 -12.92 -3.50 -4.27
N ALA A 133 -12.26 -4.63 -4.50
CA ALA A 133 -12.52 -5.88 -3.78
C ALA A 133 -12.25 -5.71 -2.28
N LEU A 134 -11.14 -5.07 -1.91
CA LEU A 134 -10.80 -4.76 -0.52
C LEU A 134 -11.87 -3.88 0.15
N ALA A 135 -12.28 -2.79 -0.50
CA ALA A 135 -13.27 -1.86 0.00
C ALA A 135 -14.64 -2.52 0.19
N LYS A 136 -15.10 -3.31 -0.80
CA LYS A 136 -16.33 -4.12 -0.71
C LYS A 136 -16.29 -5.08 0.48
N ARG A 137 -15.17 -5.79 0.66
CA ARG A 137 -14.99 -6.72 1.79
C ARG A 137 -14.98 -5.98 3.13
N ALA A 138 -14.26 -4.87 3.23
CA ALA A 138 -14.19 -4.07 4.44
C ALA A 138 -15.56 -3.50 4.84
N ARG A 139 -16.33 -2.97 3.88
CA ARG A 139 -17.70 -2.47 4.10
C ARG A 139 -18.64 -3.57 4.57
N LEU A 140 -18.59 -4.75 3.96
CA LEU A 140 -19.36 -5.92 4.40
C LEU A 140 -19.03 -6.29 5.85
N MET A 141 -17.74 -6.36 6.19
CA MET A 141 -17.32 -6.69 7.56
C MET A 141 -17.75 -5.63 8.58
N ALA A 142 -17.74 -4.34 8.21
CA ALA A 142 -18.24 -3.26 9.07
C ALA A 142 -19.75 -3.39 9.34
N ARG A 143 -20.56 -3.73 8.32
CA ARG A 143 -22.00 -4.01 8.50
C ARG A 143 -22.25 -5.18 9.42
N LEU A 144 -21.49 -6.26 9.26
CA LEU A 144 -21.62 -7.45 10.11
C LEU A 144 -21.28 -7.14 11.58
N ARG A 145 -20.47 -6.11 11.84
CA ARG A 145 -20.20 -5.58 13.19
C ARG A 145 -21.22 -4.56 13.69
N GLY A 146 -22.24 -4.23 12.91
CA GLY A 146 -23.27 -3.25 13.27
C GLY A 146 -22.85 -1.79 13.08
N GLU A 147 -21.79 -1.52 12.31
CA GLU A 147 -21.35 -0.15 12.03
C GLU A 147 -22.28 0.54 11.02
N HIS A 148 -22.52 1.84 11.23
CA HIS A 148 -23.23 2.67 10.26
C HIS A 148 -22.31 3.00 9.08
N VAL A 149 -22.47 2.25 7.99
CA VAL A 149 -21.82 2.50 6.70
C VAL A 149 -22.88 2.77 5.63
N ALA A 150 -22.49 3.43 4.54
CA ALA A 150 -23.36 3.66 3.39
C ALA A 150 -23.97 2.36 2.89
N ALA A 151 -25.18 2.41 2.32
CA ALA A 151 -25.98 1.26 1.88
C ALA A 151 -25.32 0.48 0.73
#